data_AF-A0A7Z9GH77-F1
#
_entry.id   AF-A0A7Z9GH77-F1
#
_cell.length_a   1.000
_cell.length_b   1.000
_cell.length_c   1.000
_cell.angle_alpha   90.00
_cell.angle_beta   90.00
_cell.angle_gamma   90.00
#
_symmetry.space_group_name_H-M   'P 1'
#
loop_
_entity.id
_entity.type
_entity.pdbx_description
1 polymer ?
#
loop_
_entity_poly.entity_id
_entity_poly.type
_entity_poly.pdbx_seq_one_letter_code
_entity_poly.pdbx_strand_id
1 'polypeptide(L)'
;MSEVLEYVEQNKDRFLEELMELLRIPSVSADPKYKNDVNRAAEYISEKLQSAGADNVEICSTAGHPIVYGEKLLDPSLPTVLVYGHYDVQPADP
;
A
#
# COMPACT_ATOMS: atom_id res chain seq x y z
N MET A 1 18.52 14.31 7.30
CA MET A 1 18.62 12.86 7.63
C MET A 1 18.22 12.61 9.08
N SER A 2 18.80 13.33 10.05
CA SER A 2 18.43 13.24 11.47
C SER A 2 16.94 13.45 11.72
N GLU A 3 16.36 14.52 11.15
CA GLU A 3 14.94 14.85 11.32
C GLU A 3 13.99 13.75 10.82
N VAL A 4 14.33 13.09 9.70
CA VAL A 4 13.53 11.97 9.16
C VAL A 4 13.60 10.76 10.09
N LEU A 5 14.79 10.43 10.59
CA LEU A 5 14.96 9.31 11.53
C LEU A 5 14.25 9.58 12.86
N GLU A 6 14.31 10.81 13.36
CA GLU A 6 13.57 11.24 14.55
C GLU A 6 12.06 11.14 14.36
N TYR A 7 11.55 11.60 13.20
CA TYR A 7 10.13 11.44 12.86
C TYR A 7 9.73 9.97 12.81
N VAL A 8 10.58 9.11 12.23
CA VAL A 8 10.31 7.67 12.16
C VAL A 8 10.22 7.05 13.55
N GLU A 9 11.16 7.36 14.44
CA GLU A 9 11.14 6.83 15.80
C GLU A 9 9.94 7.34 16.60
N GLN A 10 9.59 8.62 16.47
CA GLN A 10 8.44 9.22 17.15
C GLN A 10 7.09 8.65 16.67
N ASN A 11 7.01 8.15 15.44
CA ASN A 11 5.80 7.61 14.84
C ASN A 11 5.78 6.08 14.75
N LYS A 12 6.79 5.41 15.31
CA LYS A 12 6.98 3.97 15.17
C LYS A 12 5.76 3.14 15.54
N ASP A 13 5.11 3.44 16.66
CA ASP A 13 3.93 2.71 17.11
C ASP A 13 2.76 2.86 16.13
N ARG A 14 2.59 4.05 15.55
CA ARG A 14 1.58 4.29 14.50
C ARG A 14 1.88 3.45 13.26
N PHE A 15 3.14 3.41 12.81
CA PHE A 15 3.53 2.61 11.65
C PHE A 15 3.37 1.11 11.89
N LEU A 16 3.66 0.64 13.10
CA LEU A 16 3.42 -0.74 13.48
C LEU A 16 1.92 -1.06 13.47
N GLU A 17 1.07 -0.18 13.98
CA GLU A 17 -0.38 -0.41 13.92
C GLU A 17 -0.90 -0.39 12.49
N GLU A 18 -0.47 0.55 11.64
CA GLU A 18 -0.81 0.58 10.21
C GLU A 18 -0.37 -0.69 9.47
N LEU A 19 0.79 -1.27 9.84
CA LEU A 19 1.22 -2.56 9.32
C LEU A 19 0.32 -3.69 9.82
N MET A 20 -0.02 -3.71 11.11
CA MET A 20 -0.88 -4.75 11.69
C MET A 20 -2.30 -4.69 11.13
N GLU A 21 -2.84 -3.50 10.89
CA GLU A 21 -4.10 -3.27 10.18
C GLU A 21 -4.09 -3.93 8.78
N LEU A 22 -3.01 -3.72 8.00
CA LEU A 22 -2.84 -4.36 6.70
C LEU A 22 -2.75 -5.88 6.82
N LEU A 23 -1.93 -6.38 7.74
CA LEU A 23 -1.72 -7.83 7.94
C LEU A 23 -2.98 -8.58 8.38
N ARG A 24 -3.95 -7.90 9.01
CA ARG A 24 -5.25 -8.48 9.36
C ARG A 24 -6.15 -8.70 8.13
N ILE A 25 -5.81 -8.15 6.97
CA ILE A 25 -6.53 -8.39 5.70
C ILE A 25 -5.92 -9.62 5.03
N PRO A 26 -6.65 -10.75 4.92
CA PRO A 26 -6.13 -11.98 4.32
C PRO A 26 -6.16 -11.88 2.79
N SER A 27 -5.30 -11.05 2.20
CA SER A 27 -5.19 -10.79 0.76
C SER A 27 -4.50 -11.96 0.00
N VAL A 28 -4.97 -13.19 0.22
CA VAL A 28 -4.39 -14.38 -0.41
C VAL A 28 -4.83 -14.48 -1.87
N SER A 29 -3.93 -14.14 -2.81
CA SER A 29 -4.29 -14.05 -4.24
C SER A 29 -4.48 -15.39 -4.94
N ALA A 30 -3.88 -16.46 -4.41
CA ALA A 30 -3.91 -17.81 -4.99
C ALA A 30 -5.25 -18.53 -4.80
N ASP A 31 -6.09 -18.08 -3.86
CA ASP A 31 -7.37 -18.71 -3.54
C ASP A 31 -8.54 -17.75 -3.83
N PRO A 32 -9.41 -18.05 -4.82
CA PRO A 32 -10.52 -17.19 -5.22
C PRO A 32 -11.47 -16.80 -4.09
N LYS A 33 -11.52 -17.54 -2.97
CA LYS A 33 -12.39 -17.21 -1.83
C LYS A 33 -11.99 -15.88 -1.16
N TYR A 34 -10.73 -15.47 -1.28
CA TYR A 34 -10.20 -14.22 -0.73
C TYR A 34 -10.23 -13.06 -1.73
N LYS A 35 -10.89 -13.20 -2.89
CA LYS A 35 -10.97 -12.13 -3.91
C LYS A 35 -11.44 -10.79 -3.32
N ASN A 36 -12.43 -10.83 -2.42
CA ASN A 36 -12.93 -9.62 -1.76
C ASN A 36 -11.92 -9.04 -0.76
N ASP A 37 -11.12 -9.88 -0.09
CA ASP A 37 -10.06 -9.42 0.82
C ASP A 37 -8.89 -8.81 0.05
N VAL A 38 -8.56 -9.31 -1.14
CA VAL A 38 -7.59 -8.68 -2.05
C VAL A 38 -8.08 -7.28 -2.47
N ASN A 39 -9.36 -7.14 -2.82
CA ASN A 39 -9.95 -5.82 -3.10
C ASN A 39 -9.91 -4.90 -1.88
N ARG A 40 -10.23 -5.42 -0.69
CA ARG A 40 -10.15 -4.63 0.56
C ARG A 40 -8.72 -4.19 0.88
N ALA A 41 -7.72 -5.01 0.58
CA ALA A 41 -6.32 -4.62 0.70
C ALA A 41 -5.97 -3.51 -0.30
N ALA A 42 -6.46 -3.58 -1.54
CA ALA A 42 -6.26 -2.52 -2.52
C ALA A 42 -6.90 -1.18 -2.06
N GLU A 43 -8.11 -1.23 -1.51
CA GLU A 43 -8.79 -0.07 -0.92
C GLU A 43 -7.98 0.52 0.24
N TYR A 44 -7.52 -0.32 1.17
CA TYR A 44 -6.69 0.11 2.28
C TYR A 44 -5.39 0.78 1.83
N ILE A 45 -4.67 0.19 0.86
CA ILE A 45 -3.43 0.80 0.33
C ILE A 45 -3.75 2.15 -0.35
N SER A 46 -4.85 2.24 -1.09
CA SER A 46 -5.30 3.49 -1.71
C SER A 46 -5.50 4.59 -0.66
N GLU A 47 -6.22 4.28 0.42
CA GLU A 47 -6.47 5.21 1.53
C GLU A 47 -5.17 5.66 2.23
N LYS A 48 -4.22 4.73 2.44
CA LYS A 48 -2.93 5.07 3.06
C LYS A 48 -2.05 5.92 2.14
N LEU A 49 -2.07 5.69 0.82
CA LEU A 49 -1.36 6.55 -0.14
C LEU A 49 -1.93 7.98 -0.16
N GLN A 50 -3.26 8.11 -0.14
CA GLN A 50 -3.92 9.42 -0.04
C GLN A 50 -3.56 10.12 1.28
N SER A 51 -3.61 9.39 2.40
CA SER A 51 -3.28 9.91 3.74
C SER A 51 -1.80 10.31 3.87
N ALA A 52 -0.90 9.63 3.14
CA ALA A 52 0.52 9.97 3.05
C ALA A 52 0.79 11.19 2.15
N GLY A 53 -0.23 11.70 1.45
CA GLY A 53 -0.17 12.93 0.67
C GLY A 53 0.10 12.73 -0.82
N ALA A 54 -0.15 11.55 -1.38
CA ALA A 54 -0.19 11.37 -2.84
C ALA A 54 -1.25 12.30 -3.46
N ASP A 55 -0.94 12.88 -4.62
CA ASP A 55 -1.80 13.86 -5.29
C ASP A 55 -2.95 13.17 -6.02
N ASN A 56 -2.64 12.06 -6.70
CA ASN A 56 -3.61 11.19 -7.36
C ASN A 56 -3.39 9.76 -6.89
N VAL A 57 -4.48 9.06 -6.59
CA VAL A 57 -4.47 7.63 -6.25
C VAL A 57 -5.62 6.95 -6.99
N GLU A 58 -5.32 5.85 -7.66
CA GLU A 58 -6.26 5.08 -8.46
C GLU A 58 -6.17 3.59 -8.13
N ILE A 59 -7.33 2.95 -7.98
CA ILE A 59 -7.44 1.49 -8.01
C ILE A 59 -7.76 1.09 -9.45
N CYS A 60 -6.73 0.65 -10.16
CA CYS A 60 -6.83 0.23 -11.56
C CYS A 60 -7.37 -1.20 -11.64
N SER A 61 -8.56 -1.36 -12.22
CA SER A 61 -9.12 -2.69 -12.50
C SER A 61 -8.29 -3.42 -13.56
N THR A 62 -8.05 -4.72 -13.36
CA THR A 62 -7.37 -5.59 -14.33
C THR A 62 -8.22 -6.82 -14.65
N ALA A 63 -7.75 -7.68 -15.55
CA ALA A 63 -8.38 -8.99 -15.76
C ALA A 63 -8.23 -9.92 -14.55
N GLY A 64 -7.26 -9.66 -13.67
CA GLY A 64 -7.02 -10.38 -12.42
C GLY A 64 -7.33 -9.49 -11.21
N HIS A 65 -6.38 -9.43 -10.28
CA HIS A 65 -6.48 -8.57 -9.09
C HIS A 65 -6.16 -7.11 -9.44
N PRO A 66 -6.75 -6.12 -8.73
CA PRO A 66 -6.52 -4.72 -9.04
C PRO A 66 -5.07 -4.29 -8.77
N ILE A 67 -4.65 -3.19 -9.38
CA ILE A 67 -3.39 -2.52 -9.06
C ILE A 67 -3.74 -1.22 -8.35
N VAL A 68 -2.97 -0.84 -7.33
CA VAL A 68 -3.08 0.50 -6.73
C VAL A 68 -1.94 1.36 -7.26
N TYR A 69 -2.30 2.43 -7.95
CA TYR A 69 -1.38 3.45 -8.43
C TYR A 69 -1.51 4.69 -7.56
N GLY A 70 -0.38 5.29 -7.20
CA GLY A 70 -0.35 6.59 -6.53
C GLY A 70 0.85 7.39 -6.97
N GLU A 71 0.69 8.70 -7.08
CA GLU A 71 1.76 9.60 -7.52
C GLU A 71 1.84 10.85 -6.65
N LYS A 72 3.06 11.39 -6.54
CA LYS A 72 3.34 12.71 -5.98
C LYS A 72 4.11 13.51 -7.02
N LEU A 73 3.52 14.59 -7.52
CA LEU A 73 4.14 15.46 -8.52
C LEU A 73 4.69 16.70 -7.83
N LEU A 74 6.01 16.82 -7.78
CA LEU A 74 6.69 17.96 -7.12
C LEU A 74 7.15 19.00 -8.13
N ASP A 75 8.04 18.61 -9.05
CA ASP A 75 8.61 19.49 -10.06
C ASP A 75 8.95 18.66 -11.32
N PRO A 76 8.42 19.03 -12.52
CA PRO A 76 8.70 18.31 -13.76
C PRO A 76 10.17 18.25 -14.19
N SER A 77 11.03 19.09 -13.62
CA SER A 77 12.48 19.10 -13.87
C SER A 77 13.24 18.07 -13.03
N LEU A 78 12.63 17.52 -11.98
CA LEU A 78 13.20 16.49 -11.14
C LEU A 78 13.01 15.10 -11.77
N PRO A 79 13.90 14.13 -11.48
CA PRO A 79 13.73 12.77 -11.93
C PRO A 79 12.53 12.09 -11.24
N THR A 80 11.82 11.25 -11.99
CA THR A 80 10.75 10.39 -11.44
C THR A 80 11.35 9.11 -10.86
N VAL A 81 10.95 8.76 -9.64
CA VAL A 81 11.27 7.48 -9.01
C VAL A 81 10.01 6.62 -8.95
N LEU A 82 10.09 5.40 -9.47
CA LEU A 82 9.03 4.40 -9.34
C LEU A 82 9.36 3.43 -8.21
N VAL A 83 8.44 3.28 -7.26
CA VAL A 83 8.50 2.26 -6.22
C VAL A 83 7.45 1.20 -6.54
N TYR A 84 7.87 -0.05 -6.66
CA TYR A 84 6.99 -1.20 -6.92
C TYR A 84 6.94 -2.12 -5.70
N GLY A 85 5.75 -2.61 -5.39
CA GLY A 85 5.50 -3.62 -4.37
C GLY A 85 4.23 -4.42 -4.69
N HIS A 86 3.98 -5.44 -3.90
CA HIS A 86 2.75 -6.24 -3.94
C HIS A 86 2.11 -6.28 -2.55
N TYR A 87 0.79 -6.40 -2.51
CA TYR A 87 0.01 -6.40 -1.26
C TYR A 87 -0.78 -7.70 -1.07
N ASP A 88 -0.73 -8.62 -2.05
CA ASP A 88 -1.19 -9.98 -1.90
C ASP A 88 -0.13 -10.86 -1.22
N VAL A 89 -0.62 -11.91 -0.56
CA VAL A 89 0.19 -12.81 0.26
C VAL A 89 -0.05 -14.27 -0.12
N GLN A 90 0.86 -15.13 0.32
CA GLN A 90 0.69 -16.57 0.25
C GLN A 90 -0.30 -17.07 1.32
N PRO A 91 -0.94 -18.24 1.11
CA PRO A 91 -1.64 -18.94 2.17
C PRO A 91 -0.70 -19.18 3.37
N ALA A 92 -1.26 -19.12 4.59
CA ALA A 92 -0.49 -19.38 5.81
C ALA A 92 -0.22 -20.87 6.06
N ASP A 93 -1.03 -21.75 5.47
CA ASP A 93 -0.87 -23.21 5.55
C ASP A 93 0.10 -23.71 4.45
N PRO A 94 0.98 -24.69 4.75
CA PRO A 94 1.96 -25.24 3.81
C PRO A 94 1.35 -26.12 2.71
#